data_AF-A0A942CI91-F1
#
_entry.id   AF-A0A942CI91-F1
#
_cell.length_a   1.000
_cell.length_b   1.000
_cell.length_c   1.000
_cell.angle_alpha   90.00
_cell.angle_beta   90.00
_cell.angle_gamma   90.00
#
_symmetry.space_group_name_H-M   'P 1'
#
loop_
_entity.id
_entity.type
_entity.pdbx_description
1 polymer ?
#
loop_
_entity_poly.entity_id
_entity_poly.type
_entity_poly.pdbx_seq_one_letter_code
_entity_poly.pdbx_strand_id
1 'polypeptide(L)' 'MTLTCPNCGNDRNFQVKTLQMHVLHLEDNRVEVSDEDRPTVLEVLCDECESALNFEELEDTLRKEVLLTIGAR' A
#
# COMPACT_ATOMS: atom_id res chain seq x y z
N MET A 1 1.96 -13.61 -14.28
CA MET A 1 1.83 -12.15 -14.15
C MET A 1 3.00 -11.72 -13.29
N THR A 2 3.92 -10.94 -13.85
CA THR A 2 5.09 -10.45 -13.12
C THR A 2 5.14 -8.95 -13.33
N LEU A 3 5.03 -8.20 -12.24
CA LEU A 3 5.31 -6.79 -12.26
C LEU A 3 6.80 -6.61 -12.48
N THR A 4 7.20 -5.86 -13.50
CA THR A 4 8.60 -5.55 -13.78
C THR A 4 8.78 -4.04 -13.83
N CYS A 5 9.76 -3.51 -13.10
CA CYS A 5 10.10 -2.11 -13.15
C CYS A 5 10.69 -1.74 -14.52
N PRO A 6 10.11 -0.78 -15.26
CA PRO A 6 10.60 -0.41 -16.58
C PRO A 6 11.95 0.31 -16.53
N ASN A 7 12.35 0.84 -15.36
CA ASN A 7 13.57 1.65 -15.22
C ASN A 7 14.82 0.80 -14.93
N CYS A 8 14.70 -0.31 -14.19
CA CYS A 8 15.86 -1.12 -13.77
C CYS A 8 15.69 -2.62 -14.00
N GLY A 9 14.52 -3.09 -14.42
CA GLY A 9 14.26 -4.50 -14.70
C GLY A 9 13.95 -5.37 -13.47
N ASN A 10 13.93 -4.80 -12.26
CA ASN A 10 13.50 -5.51 -11.05
C ASN A 10 12.09 -6.09 -11.21
N ASP A 11 11.94 -7.38 -10.90
CA ASP A 11 10.70 -8.15 -11.03
C ASP A 11 10.32 -8.90 -9.74
N ARG A 12 10.98 -8.58 -8.62
CA ARG A 12 10.83 -9.33 -7.36
C ARG A 12 10.19 -8.52 -6.25
N ASN A 13 10.82 -7.42 -5.86
CA ASN A 13 10.46 -6.68 -4.65
C ASN A 13 9.94 -5.28 -5.00
N PHE A 14 8.80 -4.92 -4.44
CA PHE A 14 8.20 -3.61 -4.62
C PHE A 14 7.78 -3.08 -3.25
N GLN A 15 7.88 -1.77 -3.08
CA GLN A 15 7.44 -1.08 -1.87
C GLN A 15 6.03 -0.55 -2.11
N VAL A 16 5.12 -0.77 -1.17
CA VAL A 16 3.77 -0.22 -1.22
C VAL A 16 3.63 0.78 -0.08
N LYS A 17 3.45 2.05 -0.41
CA LYS A 17 3.13 3.09 0.57
C LYS A 17 1.64 3.08 0.80
N THR A 18 1.25 2.91 2.06
CA THR A 18 -0.15 2.96 2.48
C THR A 18 -0.40 4.14 3.40
N LEU A 19 -1.65 4.60 3.42
CA LEU A 19 -2.17 5.55 4.39
C LEU A 19 -3.27 4.88 5.19
N GLN A 20 -3.21 5.00 6.51
CA GLN A 20 -4.26 4.55 7.40
C GLN A 20 -4.57 5.66 8.41
N MET A 21 -5.86 5.92 8.62
CA MET A 21 -6.35 6.95 9.51
C MET A 21 -6.96 6.31 10.75
N HIS A 22 -6.67 6.89 11.91
CA HIS A 22 -7.23 6.48 13.20
C HIS A 22 -7.91 7.67 13.87
N VAL A 23 -9.11 7.45 14.39
CA VAL A 23 -9.81 8.44 15.22
C VAL A 23 -9.50 8.14 16.69
N LEU A 24 -8.89 9.12 17.37
CA LEU A 24 -8.51 8.99 18.77
C LEU A 24 -9.52 9.69 19.69
N HIS A 25 -9.92 9.02 20.76
CA HIS A 25 -10.65 9.61 21.88
C HIS A 25 -9.69 9.80 23.06
N LEU A 26 -9.67 11.03 23.61
CA LEU A 26 -8.87 11.40 24.77
C LEU A 26 -9.81 11.65 25.96
N GLU A 27 -9.73 10.82 27.00
CA GLU A 27 -10.52 10.98 28.24
C GLU A 27 -9.70 10.53 29.45
N ASP A 28 -9.75 11.30 30.55
CA ASP A 28 -9.13 10.97 31.84
C ASP A 28 -7.71 10.38 31.75
N ASN A 29 -6.86 11.04 30.96
CA ASN A 29 -5.45 10.67 30.74
C ASN A 29 -5.24 9.31 30.03
N ARG A 30 -6.27 8.82 29.33
CA ARG A 30 -6.25 7.64 28.46
C ARG A 30 -6.42 8.05 27.00
N VAL A 31 -5.85 7.26 26.11
CA VAL A 31 -5.98 7.39 24.65
C VAL A 31 -6.61 6.10 24.13
N GLU A 32 -7.75 6.20 23.47
CA GLU A 32 -8.47 5.05 22.91
C GLU A 32 -8.72 5.27 21.41
N VAL A 33 -8.57 4.22 20.60
CA VAL A 33 -8.90 4.28 19.16
C VAL A 33 -10.39 3.98 19.01
N SER A 34 -11.15 4.94 18.49
CA SER A 34 -12.60 4.80 18.31
C SER A 34 -12.99 4.27 16.94
N ASP A 35 -12.17 4.54 15.92
CA ASP A 35 -12.37 4.06 14.56
C ASP A 35 -11.02 3.89 13.86
N GLU A 36 -10.96 2.90 12.98
CA GLU A 36 -9.79 2.55 12.18
C GLU A 36 -10.22 2.25 10.74
N ASP A 37 -9.80 3.11 9.82
CA ASP A 37 -9.99 2.85 8.41
C ASP A 37 -9.07 1.72 7.93
N ARG A 38 -9.45 1.05 6.85
CA ARG A 38 -8.53 0.13 6.17
C ARG A 38 -7.42 0.93 5.48
N PRO A 39 -6.19 0.40 5.41
CA PRO A 39 -5.12 1.01 4.63
C PRO A 39 -5.56 1.30 3.19
N THR A 40 -5.17 2.45 2.66
CA THR A 40 -5.33 2.82 1.25
C THR A 40 -3.95 2.87 0.60
N VAL A 41 -3.81 2.32 -0.60
CA VAL A 41 -2.57 2.41 -1.37
C VAL A 41 -2.39 3.85 -1.88
N LEU A 42 -1.29 4.48 -1.50
CA LEU A 42 -0.90 5.80 -2.01
C LEU A 42 0.01 5.70 -3.22
N GLU A 43 1.00 4.81 -3.17
CA GLU A 43 2.05 4.70 -4.18
C GLU A 43 2.67 3.31 -4.15
N VAL A 44 3.08 2.83 -5.33
CA VAL A 44 3.91 1.63 -5.46
C VAL A 44 5.23 2.02 -6.08
N LEU A 45 6.33 1.63 -5.45
CA LEU A 45 7.69 1.93 -5.86
C LEU A 45 8.49 0.66 -6.15
N CYS A 46 9.43 0.77 -7.07
CA CYS A 46 10.48 -0.23 -7.22
C CYS A 46 11.41 -0.17 -6.00
N ASP A 47 11.67 -1.31 -5.37
CA ASP A 47 12.57 -1.38 -4.21
C ASP A 47 14.03 -1.04 -4.56
N GLU A 48 14.47 -1.33 -5.79
CA GLU A 48 15.86 -1.09 -6.19
C GLU A 48 16.19 0.35 -6.62
N CYS A 49 15.29 1.00 -7.36
CA CYS A 49 15.57 2.31 -7.98
C CYS A 49 14.58 3.40 -7.58
N GLU A 50 13.65 3.10 -6.66
CA GLU A 50 12.63 4.03 -6.15
C GLU A 50 11.70 4.63 -7.22
N SER A 51 11.75 4.13 -8.46
CA SER A 51 10.85 4.56 -9.52
C SER A 51 9.42 4.19 -9.17
N ALA A 52 8.51 5.16 -9.30
CA ALA A 52 7.07 4.91 -9.16
C ALA A 52 6.55 3.99 -10.27
N LEU A 53 5.65 3.10 -9.90
CA LEU A 53 4.88 2.26 -10.81
C LEU A 53 3.41 2.68 -10.75
N ASN A 54 2.74 2.67 -11.90
CA ASN A 54 1.32 2.96 -11.94
C ASN A 54 0.53 1.74 -11.45
N PHE A 55 0.03 1.83 -10.21
CA PHE A 55 -0.72 0.75 -9.57
C PHE A 55 -2.03 0.41 -10.33
N GLU A 56 -2.63 1.39 -10.99
CA GLU A 56 -3.87 1.20 -11.77
C GLU A 56 -3.64 0.47 -13.10
N GLU A 57 -2.41 0.47 -13.61
CA GLU A 57 -2.03 -0.25 -14.84
C GLU A 57 -1.64 -1.71 -14.57
N LEU A 58 -1.57 -2.13 -13.31
CA LEU A 58 -1.37 -3.53 -12.97
C LEU A 58 -2.56 -4.37 -13.41
N GLU A 59 -2.30 -5.62 -13.78
CA GLU A 59 -3.36 -6.59 -14.04
C GLU A 59 -4.32 -6.68 -12.84
N ASP A 60 -5.63 -6.63 -13.11
CA ASP A 60 -6.68 -6.55 -12.09
C ASP A 60 -6.57 -7.64 -11.01
N THR A 61 -6.19 -8.84 -11.41
CA THR A 61 -5.97 -9.98 -10.50
C THR A 61 -4.79 -9.72 -9.57
N LEU A 62 -3.66 -9.26 -10.10
CA LEU A 62 -2.47 -8.94 -9.31
C LEU A 62 -2.76 -7.76 -8.35
N ARG A 63 -3.46 -6.73 -8.84
CA ARG A 63 -3.88 -5.59 -8.02
C ARG A 63 -4.76 -6.03 -6.85
N LYS A 64 -5.75 -6.90 -7.08
CA LYS A 64 -6.59 -7.46 -6.02
C LYS A 64 -5.79 -8.28 -5.02
N GLU A 65 -4.85 -9.11 -5.50
CA GLU A 65 -3.96 -9.87 -4.61
C GLU A 65 -3.13 -8.95 -3.73
N VAL A 66 -2.52 -7.89 -4.28
CA VAL A 66 -1.78 -6.90 -3.49
C VAL A 66 -2.65 -6.27 -2.40
N LEU A 67 -3.85 -5.78 -2.76
CA LEU A 67 -4.77 -5.15 -1.81
C LEU A 67 -5.17 -6.12 -0.69
N LEU A 68 -5.48 -7.37 -1.03
CA LEU A 68 -5.82 -8.41 -0.05
C LEU A 68 -4.64 -8.74 0.88
N THR A 69 -3.42 -8.88 0.33
CA THR A 69 -2.22 -9.21 1.11
C THR A 69 -1.88 -8.15 2.14
N ILE A 70 -2.08 -6.86 1.82
CA ILE A 70 -1.78 -5.75 2.73
C ILE A 70 -2.99 -5.29 3.56
N GLY A 71 -4.14 -5.95 3.44
CA GLY A 71 -5.36 -5.59 4.16
C GLY A 71 -6.01 -4.27 3.71
N ALA A 72 -5.65 -3.77 2.52
CA ALA A 72 -6.19 -2.55 1.95
C ALA A 72 -7.57 -2.75 1.29
N ARG A 73 -8.20 -1.65 0.85
CA ARG A 73 -9.40 -1.64 0.01
C ARG A 73 -9.09 -1.44 -1.46
#